data_AF-H3ABE2-F1
#
_entry.id   AF-H3ABE2-F1
#
_cell.length_a   1.000
_cell.length_b   1.000
_cell.length_c   1.000
_cell.angle_alpha   90.00
_cell.angle_beta   90.00
_cell.angle_gamma   90.00
#
_symmetry.space_group_name_H-M   'P 1'
#
loop_
_entity.id
_entity.type
_entity.pdbx_description
1 polymer ?
#
loop_
_entity_poly.entity_id
_entity_poly.type
_entity_poly.pdbx_seq_one_letter_code
_entity_poly.pdbx_strand_id
1 'polypeptide(L)'
;LDALSLSLDDWQYNFHVGRLLLQQGKSQEALKHLQISLGLRPASPVVRFYTGLTLLEQENGPGAKTEAVMYLQQGLEQLLMEKSKEKELSALLLSSSKALQAADLFSVMNTLILRGVLKLGTFLSQKSTEIPEPTFIAEDVYHIVTDLAAKALTQCPYQGVVSQQLEWVLLEAHYSLLESLVHQPQGREFWITKRCEALSALMRLTSIPSCKKLID
;
A
#
# COMPACT_ATOMS: atom_id res chain seq x y z
N LEU A 1 -20.94 24.92 -17.74
CA LEU A 1 -20.94 24.81 -16.25
C LEU A 1 -19.57 24.24 -15.94
N ASP A 2 -18.61 25.13 -15.83
CA ASP A 2 -17.22 24.78 -16.06
C ASP A 2 -16.60 24.34 -14.74
N ALA A 3 -16.19 23.07 -14.68
CA ALA A 3 -15.50 22.47 -13.55
C ALA A 3 -14.20 23.21 -13.16
N LEU A 4 -13.76 24.16 -13.99
CA LEU A 4 -12.62 25.06 -13.78
C LEU A 4 -12.83 26.09 -12.66
N SER A 5 -14.04 26.22 -12.10
CA SER A 5 -14.35 27.16 -11.01
C SER A 5 -14.22 26.55 -9.60
N LEU A 6 -13.90 25.26 -9.47
CA LEU A 6 -13.47 24.70 -8.18
C LEU A 6 -12.03 25.19 -7.95
N SER A 7 -11.88 26.06 -6.95
CA SER A 7 -10.64 26.74 -6.61
C SER A 7 -9.42 25.83 -6.71
N LEU A 8 -8.36 26.30 -7.36
CA LEU A 8 -7.03 25.66 -7.34
C LEU A 8 -6.49 25.45 -5.90
N ASP A 9 -7.11 26.11 -4.92
CA ASP A 9 -6.87 25.98 -3.47
C ASP A 9 -7.86 25.00 -2.78
N ASP A 10 -8.47 24.07 -3.51
CA ASP A 10 -9.19 22.94 -2.90
C ASP A 10 -8.23 21.76 -2.69
N TRP A 11 -8.11 21.32 -1.44
CA TRP A 11 -7.28 20.17 -1.08
C TRP A 11 -7.80 18.88 -1.71
N GLN A 12 -9.12 18.71 -1.85
CA GLN A 12 -9.71 17.48 -2.41
C GLN A 12 -9.39 17.36 -3.90
N TYR A 13 -9.60 18.45 -4.65
CA TYR A 13 -9.23 18.52 -6.06
C TYR A 13 -7.76 18.14 -6.26
N ASN A 14 -6.84 18.83 -5.57
CA ASN A 14 -5.41 18.56 -5.71
C ASN A 14 -5.03 17.14 -5.27
N PHE A 15 -5.62 16.63 -4.19
CA PHE A 15 -5.43 15.26 -3.76
C PHE A 15 -5.84 14.25 -4.84
N HIS A 16 -7.03 14.41 -5.42
CA HIS A 16 -7.55 13.48 -6.42
C HIS A 16 -6.79 13.53 -7.73
N VAL A 17 -6.39 14.72 -8.19
CA VAL A 17 -5.53 14.88 -9.37
C VAL A 17 -4.16 14.25 -9.12
N GLY A 18 -3.54 14.53 -7.97
CA GLY A 18 -2.25 13.93 -7.60
C GLY A 18 -2.30 12.41 -7.55
N ARG A 19 -3.35 11.84 -6.95
CA ARG A 19 -3.57 10.38 -6.93
C ARG A 19 -3.73 9.78 -8.32
N LEU A 20 -4.49 10.44 -9.21
CA LEU A 20 -4.69 9.96 -10.59
C LEU A 20 -3.37 10.01 -11.38
N LEU A 21 -2.58 11.06 -11.22
CA LEU A 21 -1.26 11.18 -11.86
C LEU A 21 -0.30 10.10 -11.36
N LEU A 22 -0.31 9.80 -10.07
CA LEU A 22 0.46 8.72 -9.48
C LEU A 22 0.10 7.36 -10.09
N GLN A 23 -1.20 7.08 -10.29
CA GLN A 23 -1.65 5.86 -10.98
C GLN A 23 -1.16 5.76 -12.43
N GLN A 24 -0.90 6.90 -13.08
CA GLN A 24 -0.35 6.96 -14.43
C GLN A 24 1.18 6.87 -14.47
N GLY A 25 1.85 6.74 -13.32
CA GLY A 25 3.31 6.77 -13.20
C GLY A 25 3.92 8.16 -13.37
N LYS A 26 3.10 9.21 -13.32
CA LYS A 26 3.52 10.62 -13.44
C LYS A 26 3.86 11.18 -12.07
N SER A 27 4.84 10.57 -11.40
CA SER A 27 5.11 10.81 -9.99
C SER A 27 5.61 12.24 -9.72
N GLN A 28 6.27 12.89 -10.69
CA GLN A 28 6.73 14.28 -10.53
C GLN A 28 5.56 15.29 -10.55
N GLU A 29 4.59 15.13 -11.47
CA GLU A 29 3.38 15.95 -11.50
C GLU A 29 2.45 15.63 -10.33
N ALA A 30 2.35 14.36 -9.95
CA ALA A 30 1.59 13.93 -8.79
C ALA A 30 2.07 14.65 -7.52
N LEU A 31 3.39 14.75 -7.34
CA LEU A 31 3.98 15.38 -6.16
C LEU A 31 3.57 16.85 -6.03
N LYS A 32 3.54 17.60 -7.14
CA LYS A 32 3.13 19.02 -7.12
C LYS A 32 1.72 19.20 -6.55
N HIS A 33 0.77 18.40 -7.04
CA HIS A 33 -0.61 18.45 -6.55
C HIS A 33 -0.75 17.93 -5.11
N LEU A 34 -0.06 16.85 -4.78
CA LEU A 34 -0.09 16.30 -3.42
C LEU A 34 0.53 17.26 -2.39
N GLN A 35 1.57 18.01 -2.76
CA GLN A 35 2.15 19.05 -1.91
C GLN A 35 1.18 20.21 -1.64
N ILE A 36 0.39 20.63 -2.63
CA ILE A 36 -0.67 21.64 -2.40
C ILE A 36 -1.70 21.09 -1.41
N SER A 37 -2.18 19.86 -1.63
CA SER A 37 -3.11 19.22 -0.71
C SER A 37 -2.52 19.05 0.70
N LEU A 38 -1.23 18.73 0.80
CA LEU A 38 -0.54 18.58 2.08
C LEU A 38 -0.40 19.93 2.79
N GLY A 39 -0.09 21.00 2.07
CA GLY A 39 -0.05 22.37 2.63
C GLY A 39 -1.40 22.81 3.21
N LEU A 40 -2.50 22.46 2.54
CA LEU A 40 -3.86 22.77 3.00
C LEU A 40 -4.37 21.84 4.11
N ARG A 41 -3.93 20.57 4.12
CA ARG A 41 -4.33 19.54 5.10
C ARG A 41 -3.10 18.78 5.62
N PRO A 42 -2.23 19.44 6.40
CA PRO A 42 -0.95 18.86 6.80
C PRO A 42 -1.09 17.67 7.73
N ALA A 43 -2.21 17.52 8.44
CA ALA A 43 -2.47 16.40 9.36
C ALA A 43 -3.28 15.25 8.74
N SER A 44 -3.64 15.34 7.45
CA SER A 44 -4.46 14.31 6.79
C SER A 44 -3.63 13.05 6.50
N PRO A 45 -3.94 11.89 7.14
CA PRO A 45 -3.13 10.69 6.97
C PRO A 45 -3.11 10.17 5.53
N VAL A 46 -4.24 10.26 4.83
CA VAL A 46 -4.32 9.84 3.43
C VAL A 46 -3.47 10.75 2.53
N VAL A 47 -3.49 12.07 2.73
CA VAL A 47 -2.68 13.00 1.94
C VAL A 47 -1.20 12.77 2.19
N ARG A 48 -0.80 12.60 3.46
CA ARG A 48 0.58 12.23 3.84
C ARG A 48 0.99 10.94 3.16
N PHE A 49 0.20 9.88 3.29
CA PHE A 49 0.51 8.58 2.71
C PHE A 49 0.78 8.65 1.21
N TYR A 50 -0.11 9.29 0.44
CA TYR A 50 0.09 9.44 -1.01
C TYR A 50 1.30 10.31 -1.35
N THR A 51 1.56 11.36 -0.56
CA THR A 51 2.77 12.18 -0.72
C THR A 51 4.02 11.36 -0.46
N GLY A 52 4.06 10.58 0.64
CA GLY A 52 5.18 9.70 0.96
C GLY A 52 5.41 8.62 -0.09
N LEU A 53 4.34 8.00 -0.59
CA LEU A 53 4.44 7.05 -1.71
C LEU A 53 5.07 7.71 -2.94
N THR A 54 4.60 8.91 -3.27
CA THR A 54 5.12 9.66 -4.42
C THR A 54 6.59 10.04 -4.23
N LEU A 55 6.99 10.46 -3.02
CA LEU A 55 8.37 10.79 -2.68
C LEU A 55 9.29 9.56 -2.78
N LEU A 56 8.84 8.37 -2.40
CA LEU A 56 9.61 7.12 -2.59
C LEU A 56 9.78 6.74 -4.06
N GLU A 57 8.85 7.14 -4.93
CA GLU A 57 8.94 6.89 -6.38
C GLU A 57 9.86 7.86 -7.12
N GLN A 58 10.24 8.97 -6.49
CA GLN A 58 11.20 9.89 -7.06
C GLN A 58 12.63 9.40 -6.77
N GLU A 59 13.54 9.63 -7.73
CA GLU A 59 14.99 9.52 -7.52
C GLU A 59 15.52 10.72 -6.72
N ASN A 60 14.89 11.03 -5.59
CA ASN A 60 15.29 12.14 -4.74
C ASN A 60 16.37 11.72 -3.73
N GLY A 61 17.08 12.73 -3.22
CA GLY A 61 18.13 12.56 -2.22
C GLY A 61 17.62 12.01 -0.88
N PRO A 62 18.54 11.59 0.01
CA PRO A 62 18.24 10.89 1.26
C PRO A 62 17.15 11.52 2.14
N GLY A 63 17.15 12.84 2.31
CA GLY A 63 16.18 13.53 3.17
C GLY A 63 14.71 13.37 2.73
N ALA A 64 14.46 13.33 1.42
CA ALA A 64 13.12 13.07 0.88
C ALA A 64 12.66 11.64 1.18
N LYS A 65 13.59 10.69 1.25
CA LYS A 65 13.30 9.29 1.58
C LYS A 65 12.94 9.14 3.06
N THR A 66 13.61 9.85 3.95
CA THR A 66 13.27 9.87 5.38
C THR A 66 11.86 10.42 5.62
N GLU A 67 11.51 11.55 5.00
CA GLU A 67 10.15 12.11 5.09
C GLU A 67 9.10 11.14 4.52
N ALA A 68 9.42 10.50 3.39
CA ALA A 68 8.54 9.54 2.75
C ALA A 68 8.22 8.34 3.65
N VAL A 69 9.23 7.77 4.31
CA VAL A 69 9.05 6.66 5.26
C VAL A 69 8.14 7.08 6.41
N MET A 70 8.39 8.25 7.01
CA MET A 70 7.56 8.76 8.11
C MET A 70 6.09 8.90 7.69
N TYR A 71 5.82 9.48 6.51
CA TYR A 71 4.44 9.63 6.02
C TYR A 71 3.76 8.29 5.72
N LEU A 72 4.50 7.32 5.17
CA LEU A 72 3.97 5.98 4.90
C LEU A 72 3.68 5.21 6.18
N GLN A 73 4.56 5.30 7.19
CA GLN A 73 4.35 4.67 8.49
C GLN A 73 3.12 5.22 9.21
N GLN A 74 2.97 6.55 9.26
CA GLN A 74 1.78 7.18 9.84
C GLN A 74 0.49 6.78 9.13
N GLY A 75 0.52 6.69 7.81
CA GLY A 75 -0.62 6.19 7.05
C GLY A 75 -0.91 4.72 7.37
N LEU A 76 0.10 3.87 7.46
CA LEU A 76 -0.09 2.46 7.84
C LEU A 76 -0.69 2.33 9.25
N GLU A 77 -0.21 3.11 10.22
CA GLU A 77 -0.77 3.15 11.58
C GLU A 77 -2.25 3.53 11.57
N GLN A 78 -2.62 4.58 10.83
CA GLN A 78 -4.01 4.99 10.70
C GLN A 78 -4.88 3.91 10.06
N LEU A 79 -4.38 3.23 9.01
CA LEU A 79 -5.09 2.16 8.31
C LEU A 79 -5.40 1.02 9.29
N LEU A 80 -4.41 0.63 10.09
CA LEU A 80 -4.57 -0.42 11.09
C LEU A 80 -5.53 -0.01 12.20
N MET A 81 -5.49 1.25 12.64
CA MET A 81 -6.41 1.79 13.64
C MET A 81 -7.87 1.81 13.13
N GLU A 82 -8.08 2.12 11.86
CA GLU A 82 -9.42 2.07 11.25
C GLU A 82 -9.92 0.64 11.14
N LYS A 83 -9.07 -0.31 10.73
CA LYS A 83 -9.44 -1.74 10.63
C LYS A 83 -9.65 -2.42 11.98
N SER A 84 -8.96 -2.00 13.03
CA SER A 84 -9.25 -2.49 14.39
C SER A 84 -10.64 -2.03 14.86
N LYS A 85 -10.97 -0.74 14.67
CA LYS A 85 -12.29 -0.18 15.00
C LYS A 85 -13.42 -0.83 14.20
N GLU A 86 -13.24 -1.07 12.90
CA GLU A 86 -14.23 -1.78 12.07
C GLU A 86 -14.51 -3.19 12.61
N LYS A 87 -13.47 -3.91 13.07
CA LYS A 87 -13.63 -5.24 13.67
C LYS A 87 -14.42 -5.19 14.98
N GLU A 88 -14.16 -4.19 15.82
CA GLU A 88 -14.90 -3.96 17.07
C GLU A 88 -16.36 -3.57 16.80
N LEU A 89 -16.60 -2.69 15.82
CA LEU A 89 -17.94 -2.20 15.49
C LEU A 89 -18.78 -3.25 14.75
N SER A 90 -18.18 -4.01 13.82
CA SER A 90 -18.86 -5.12 13.13
C SER A 90 -19.22 -6.27 14.07
N ALA A 91 -18.48 -6.46 15.17
CA ALA A 91 -18.86 -7.38 16.23
C ALA A 91 -20.08 -6.88 17.05
N LEU A 92 -20.33 -5.57 17.06
CA LEU A 92 -21.42 -4.92 17.81
C LEU A 92 -22.65 -4.58 16.96
N LEU A 93 -22.50 -4.40 15.64
CA LEU A 93 -23.56 -3.96 14.73
C LEU A 93 -23.53 -4.80 13.45
N LEU A 94 -24.52 -5.69 13.31
CA LEU A 94 -24.74 -6.53 12.13
C LEU A 94 -25.31 -5.76 10.92
N SER A 95 -25.50 -4.45 11.01
CA SER A 95 -26.12 -3.68 9.94
C SER A 95 -25.93 -2.18 10.15
N SER A 96 -24.93 -1.57 9.50
CA SER A 96 -25.09 -0.18 9.07
C SER A 96 -24.23 0.13 7.85
N SER A 97 -24.94 0.51 6.80
CA SER A 97 -24.53 1.32 5.65
C SER A 97 -23.04 1.28 5.26
N LYS A 98 -22.73 0.51 4.20
CA LYS A 98 -21.56 0.77 3.37
C LYS A 98 -21.67 2.21 2.85
N ALA A 99 -21.01 3.16 3.53
CA ALA A 99 -20.66 4.42 2.90
C ALA A 99 -20.06 4.06 1.52
N LEU A 100 -20.52 4.76 0.47
CA LEU A 100 -20.07 4.51 -0.90
C LEU A 100 -18.55 4.32 -0.92
N GLN A 101 -18.08 3.14 -1.34
CA GLN A 101 -16.65 2.78 -1.34
C GLN A 101 -15.77 3.82 -2.07
N ALA A 102 -16.36 4.61 -2.98
CA ALA A 102 -15.69 5.70 -3.67
C ALA A 102 -15.24 6.85 -2.76
N ALA A 103 -15.89 7.06 -1.61
CA ALA A 103 -15.52 8.07 -0.62
C ALA A 103 -14.49 7.57 0.40
N ASP A 104 -14.28 6.25 0.48
CA ASP A 104 -13.22 5.65 1.31
C ASP A 104 -11.87 5.78 0.59
N LEU A 105 -11.23 6.93 0.80
CA LEU A 105 -9.94 7.27 0.19
C LEU A 105 -8.80 6.43 0.77
N PHE A 106 -9.05 5.69 1.86
CA PHE A 106 -8.08 4.89 2.60
C PHE A 106 -8.47 3.42 2.72
N SER A 107 -9.16 2.90 1.70
CA SER A 107 -9.63 1.52 1.64
C SER A 107 -8.53 0.51 1.29
N VAL A 108 -8.57 -0.69 1.88
CA VAL A 108 -7.72 -1.84 1.47
C VAL A 108 -8.03 -2.32 0.04
N MET A 109 -9.21 -1.98 -0.50
CA MET A 109 -9.56 -2.22 -1.89
C MET A 109 -8.79 -1.32 -2.87
N ASN A 110 -8.17 -0.26 -2.37
CA ASN A 110 -7.33 0.61 -3.16
C ASN A 110 -5.91 0.03 -3.25
N THR A 111 -5.61 -0.53 -4.42
CA THR A 111 -4.35 -1.25 -4.68
C THR A 111 -3.11 -0.36 -4.54
N LEU A 112 -3.23 0.96 -4.69
CA LEU A 112 -2.12 1.90 -4.45
C LEU A 112 -1.69 1.93 -2.99
N ILE A 113 -2.63 1.78 -2.06
CA ILE A 113 -2.32 1.78 -0.63
C ILE A 113 -1.50 0.55 -0.30
N LEU A 114 -1.97 -0.63 -0.69
CA LEU A 114 -1.22 -1.85 -0.40
C LEU A 114 0.13 -1.90 -1.12
N ARG A 115 0.22 -1.39 -2.36
CA ARG A 115 1.51 -1.20 -3.05
C ARG A 115 2.43 -0.22 -2.31
N GLY A 116 1.89 0.87 -1.76
CA GLY A 116 2.68 1.81 -0.98
C GLY A 116 3.20 1.22 0.33
N VAL A 117 2.38 0.41 1.02
CA VAL A 117 2.80 -0.35 2.20
C VAL A 117 3.88 -1.37 1.83
N LEU A 118 3.73 -2.08 0.70
CA LEU A 118 4.76 -2.99 0.22
C LEU A 118 6.08 -2.26 -0.07
N LYS A 119 6.03 -1.10 -0.73
CA LYS A 119 7.20 -0.25 -0.98
C LYS A 119 7.87 0.21 0.31
N LEU A 120 7.10 0.58 1.32
CA LEU A 120 7.63 0.88 2.66
C LEU A 120 8.44 -0.31 3.21
N GLY A 121 7.90 -1.54 3.13
CA GLY A 121 8.60 -2.75 3.54
C GLY A 121 9.91 -2.95 2.78
N THR A 122 9.89 -2.79 1.46
CA THR A 122 11.11 -2.90 0.62
C THR A 122 12.16 -1.88 1.01
N PHE A 123 11.75 -0.64 1.29
CA PHE A 123 12.67 0.41 1.69
C PHE A 123 13.31 0.12 3.06
N LEU A 124 12.50 -0.28 4.04
CA LEU A 124 12.98 -0.64 5.38
C LEU A 124 13.95 -1.83 5.35
N SER A 125 13.78 -2.76 4.41
CA SER A 125 14.66 -3.94 4.27
C SER A 125 16.08 -3.59 3.80
N GLN A 126 16.26 -2.46 3.11
CA GLN A 126 17.53 -2.05 2.50
C GLN A 126 18.54 -1.44 3.49
N LYS A 127 18.23 -1.39 4.80
CA LYS A 127 19.13 -0.94 5.89
C LYS A 127 19.84 0.41 5.61
N SER A 128 19.10 1.45 5.19
CA SER A 128 19.69 2.80 5.08
C SER A 128 19.82 3.44 6.46
N THR A 129 20.99 3.97 6.79
CA THR A 129 21.37 4.56 8.10
C THR A 129 20.68 5.87 8.46
N GLU A 130 19.78 6.37 7.61
CA GLU A 130 19.16 7.70 7.76
C GLU A 130 17.67 7.65 8.11
N ILE A 131 17.16 6.47 8.44
CA ILE A 131 15.75 6.28 8.81
C ILE A 131 15.62 6.54 10.33
N PRO A 132 14.76 7.47 10.77
CA PRO A 132 14.40 7.62 12.18
C PRO A 132 13.85 6.31 12.72
N GLU A 133 13.99 6.03 14.02
CA GLU A 133 13.56 4.76 14.64
C GLU A 133 12.20 4.29 14.08
N PRO A 134 12.18 3.26 13.23
CA PRO A 134 11.00 2.96 12.46
C PRO A 134 9.96 2.28 13.36
N THR A 135 8.70 2.76 13.35
CA THR A 135 7.63 2.10 14.13
C THR A 135 7.46 0.63 13.75
N PHE A 136 7.67 0.31 12.47
CA PHE A 136 7.58 -1.04 11.93
C PHE A 136 8.92 -1.47 11.34
N ILE A 137 9.30 -2.73 11.56
CA ILE A 137 10.37 -3.37 10.79
C ILE A 137 9.83 -3.92 9.46
N ALA A 138 10.72 -4.16 8.49
CA ALA A 138 10.33 -4.63 7.15
C ALA A 138 9.48 -5.92 7.19
N GLU A 139 9.86 -6.89 8.02
CA GLU A 139 9.11 -8.15 8.17
C GLU A 139 7.66 -7.90 8.61
N ASP A 140 7.45 -7.05 9.62
CA ASP A 140 6.11 -6.67 10.10
C ASP A 140 5.27 -6.05 8.98
N VAL A 141 5.86 -5.12 8.23
CA VAL A 141 5.17 -4.46 7.11
C VAL A 141 4.75 -5.48 6.06
N TYR A 142 5.61 -6.46 5.72
CA TYR A 142 5.25 -7.50 4.77
C TYR A 142 4.15 -8.44 5.30
N HIS A 143 4.18 -8.77 6.59
CA HIS A 143 3.12 -9.55 7.23
C HIS A 143 1.77 -8.80 7.20
N ILE A 144 1.79 -7.51 7.51
CA ILE A 144 0.61 -6.64 7.49
C ILE A 144 0.03 -6.56 6.07
N VAL A 145 0.83 -6.23 5.06
CA VAL A 145 0.32 -6.11 3.68
C VAL A 145 -0.17 -7.44 3.13
N THR A 146 0.44 -8.56 3.52
CA THR A 146 -0.04 -9.92 3.19
C THR A 146 -1.45 -10.15 3.74
N ASP A 147 -1.67 -9.86 5.02
CA ASP A 147 -2.98 -10.03 5.67
C ASP A 147 -4.04 -9.09 5.07
N LEU A 148 -3.69 -7.82 4.84
CA LEU A 148 -4.59 -6.84 4.22
C LEU A 148 -4.96 -7.22 2.77
N ALA A 149 -3.99 -7.67 1.96
CA ALA A 149 -4.24 -8.10 0.59
C ALA A 149 -5.12 -9.35 0.54
N ALA A 150 -4.86 -10.35 1.40
CA ALA A 150 -5.70 -11.53 1.52
C ALA A 150 -7.14 -11.17 1.92
N LYS A 151 -7.33 -10.27 2.89
CA LYS A 151 -8.66 -9.76 3.29
C LYS A 151 -9.35 -8.95 2.19
N ALA A 152 -8.61 -8.17 1.41
CA ALA A 152 -9.17 -7.44 0.28
C ALA A 152 -9.64 -8.40 -0.83
N LEU A 153 -8.91 -9.49 -1.07
CA LEU A 153 -9.30 -10.51 -2.03
C LEU A 153 -10.60 -11.22 -1.66
N THR A 154 -10.84 -11.51 -0.38
CA THR A 154 -12.13 -12.11 0.05
C THR A 154 -13.32 -11.16 -0.12
N GLN A 155 -13.07 -9.86 -0.29
CA GLN A 155 -14.10 -8.86 -0.56
C GLN A 155 -14.37 -8.65 -2.06
N CYS A 156 -13.57 -9.27 -2.94
CA CYS A 156 -13.76 -9.21 -4.38
C CYS A 156 -14.81 -10.24 -4.82
N PRO A 157 -16.02 -9.82 -5.29
CA PRO A 157 -17.05 -10.76 -5.71
C PRO A 157 -16.73 -11.47 -7.05
N TYR A 158 -15.86 -10.87 -7.86
CA TYR A 158 -15.49 -11.37 -9.18
C TYR A 158 -14.00 -11.22 -9.43
N GLN A 159 -13.46 -12.11 -10.27
CA GLN A 159 -12.12 -11.95 -10.81
C GLN A 159 -12.11 -10.81 -11.83
N GLY A 160 -11.34 -9.77 -11.56
CA GLY A 160 -11.19 -8.61 -12.42
C GLY A 160 -9.86 -7.91 -12.17
N VAL A 161 -9.70 -6.72 -12.74
CA VAL A 161 -8.43 -5.97 -12.67
C VAL A 161 -8.00 -5.70 -11.22
N VAL A 162 -8.95 -5.33 -10.35
CA VAL A 162 -8.64 -5.07 -8.93
C VAL A 162 -8.20 -6.34 -8.22
N SER A 163 -8.91 -7.47 -8.39
CA SER A 163 -8.50 -8.73 -7.75
C SER A 163 -7.14 -9.20 -8.25
N GLN A 164 -6.86 -9.10 -9.56
CA GLN A 164 -5.54 -9.42 -10.11
C GLN A 164 -4.43 -8.53 -9.54
N GLN A 165 -4.68 -7.23 -9.39
CA GLN A 165 -3.71 -6.33 -8.76
C GLN A 165 -3.48 -6.66 -7.28
N LEU A 166 -4.51 -7.09 -6.56
CA LEU A 166 -4.38 -7.53 -5.17
C LEU A 166 -3.63 -8.87 -5.07
N GLU A 167 -3.87 -9.80 -5.99
CA GLU A 167 -3.10 -11.05 -6.09
C GLU A 167 -1.62 -10.78 -6.34
N TRP A 168 -1.28 -9.79 -7.18
CA TRP A 168 0.10 -9.37 -7.41
C TRP A 168 0.76 -8.84 -6.15
N VAL A 169 0.07 -7.97 -5.41
CA VAL A 169 0.57 -7.44 -4.14
C VAL A 169 0.78 -8.58 -3.13
N LEU A 170 -0.17 -9.51 -3.05
CA LEU A 170 -0.07 -10.66 -2.15
C LEU A 170 1.13 -11.54 -2.49
N LEU A 171 1.34 -11.83 -3.78
CA LEU A 171 2.46 -12.65 -4.24
C LEU A 171 3.81 -11.98 -3.97
N GLU A 172 3.92 -10.67 -4.26
CA GLU A 172 5.14 -9.89 -4.02
C GLU A 172 5.46 -9.79 -2.53
N ALA A 173 4.46 -9.57 -1.67
CA ALA A 173 4.64 -9.56 -0.22
C ALA A 173 5.10 -10.91 0.34
N HIS A 174 4.50 -12.01 -0.12
CA HIS A 174 4.93 -13.36 0.26
C HIS A 174 6.35 -13.67 -0.21
N TYR A 175 6.72 -13.21 -1.41
CA TYR A 175 8.07 -13.34 -1.94
C TYR A 175 9.09 -12.55 -1.10
N SER A 176 8.81 -11.29 -0.77
CA SER A 176 9.71 -10.48 0.09
C SER A 176 9.90 -11.07 1.48
N LEU A 177 8.86 -11.68 2.06
CA LEU A 177 9.00 -12.44 3.32
C LEU A 177 9.92 -13.65 3.17
N LEU A 178 9.73 -14.43 2.10
CA LEU A 178 10.58 -15.59 1.84
C LEU A 178 12.03 -15.16 1.64
N GLU A 179 12.27 -14.09 0.90
CA GLU A 179 13.59 -13.50 0.70
C GLU A 179 14.23 -13.12 2.05
N SER A 180 13.50 -12.40 2.92
CA SER A 180 13.99 -12.05 4.27
C SER A 180 14.41 -13.28 5.09
N LEU A 181 13.60 -14.35 5.06
CA LEU A 181 13.88 -15.59 5.77
C LEU A 181 15.10 -16.33 5.20
N VAL A 182 15.25 -16.38 3.88
CA VAL A 182 16.36 -17.07 3.20
C VAL A 182 17.70 -16.35 3.44
N HIS A 183 17.70 -15.04 3.63
CA HIS A 183 18.90 -14.29 4.02
C HIS A 183 19.42 -14.65 5.42
N GLN A 184 18.58 -15.17 6.32
CA GLN A 184 18.95 -15.61 7.67
C GLN A 184 18.34 -16.99 7.98
N PRO A 185 18.82 -18.07 7.32
CA PRO A 185 18.10 -19.33 7.28
C PRO A 185 18.17 -20.13 8.59
N GLN A 186 19.19 -19.90 9.42
CA GLN A 186 19.45 -20.67 10.64
C GLN A 186 18.28 -20.55 11.62
N GLY A 187 17.63 -21.68 11.92
CA GLY A 187 16.49 -21.75 12.84
C GLY A 187 15.17 -21.24 12.24
N ARG A 188 15.14 -20.93 10.94
CA ARG A 188 13.96 -20.44 10.21
C ARG A 188 13.47 -21.40 9.13
N GLU A 189 14.03 -22.61 9.04
CA GLU A 189 13.77 -23.60 7.98
C GLU A 189 12.30 -24.01 7.88
N PHE A 190 11.63 -24.16 9.03
CA PHE A 190 10.19 -24.40 9.10
C PHE A 190 9.38 -23.28 8.42
N TRP A 191 9.73 -22.02 8.70
CA TRP A 191 9.03 -20.86 8.14
C TRP A 191 9.31 -20.68 6.65
N ILE A 192 10.55 -20.92 6.21
CA ILE A 192 10.91 -20.96 4.79
C ILE A 192 10.04 -21.97 4.06
N THR A 193 9.94 -23.20 4.59
CA THR A 193 9.11 -24.26 4.00
C THR A 193 7.64 -23.84 3.90
N LYS A 194 7.06 -23.30 4.98
CA LYS A 194 5.68 -22.81 5.01
C LYS A 194 5.43 -21.68 3.99
N ARG A 195 6.40 -20.79 3.81
CA ARG A 195 6.30 -19.70 2.82
C ARG A 195 6.39 -20.21 1.39
N CYS A 196 7.27 -21.17 1.11
CA CYS A 196 7.34 -21.85 -0.19
C CYS A 196 6.04 -22.58 -0.53
N GLU A 197 5.45 -23.30 0.43
CA GLU A 197 4.15 -23.96 0.27
C GLU A 197 3.04 -22.95 -0.06
N ALA A 198 2.97 -21.84 0.69
CA ALA A 198 1.99 -20.78 0.48
C ALA A 198 2.17 -20.09 -0.89
N LEU A 199 3.39 -19.72 -1.26
CA LEU A 199 3.69 -19.09 -2.56
C LEU A 199 3.33 -20.04 -3.71
N SER A 200 3.67 -21.32 -3.58
CA SER A 200 3.31 -22.34 -4.58
C SER A 200 1.80 -22.51 -4.71
N ALA A 201 1.05 -22.44 -3.61
CA ALA A 201 -0.41 -22.46 -3.64
C ALA A 201 -0.99 -21.22 -4.34
N LEU A 202 -0.47 -20.03 -4.03
CA LEU A 202 -0.87 -18.77 -4.68
C LEU A 202 -0.60 -18.82 -6.18
N MET A 203 0.58 -19.26 -6.61
CA MET A 203 0.93 -19.39 -8.03
C MET A 203 0.04 -20.37 -8.79
N ARG A 204 -0.52 -21.40 -8.14
CA ARG A 204 -1.46 -22.34 -8.77
C ARG A 204 -2.88 -21.82 -8.87
N LEU A 205 -3.29 -20.95 -7.94
CA LEU A 205 -4.67 -20.49 -7.80
C LEU A 205 -4.89 -19.07 -8.34
N THR A 206 -3.82 -18.36 -8.67
CA THR A 206 -3.88 -16.99 -9.19
C THR A 206 -4.56 -16.91 -10.55
N SER A 207 -5.30 -15.83 -10.76
CA SER A 207 -5.85 -15.40 -12.04
C SER A 207 -4.88 -14.52 -12.85
N ILE A 208 -3.68 -14.30 -12.33
CA ILE A 208 -2.60 -13.60 -13.04
C ILE A 208 -2.16 -14.45 -14.24
N PRO A 209 -2.17 -13.88 -15.46
CA PRO A 209 -1.74 -14.62 -16.64
C PRO A 209 -0.25 -14.97 -16.54
N SER A 210 0.07 -16.23 -16.82
CA SER A 210 1.46 -16.70 -16.87
C SER A 210 2.24 -15.89 -17.91
N CYS A 211 3.43 -15.41 -17.54
CA CYS A 211 4.30 -14.70 -18.45
C CYS A 211 4.82 -15.69 -19.51
N LYS A 212 4.17 -15.75 -20.69
CA LYS A 212 4.57 -16.65 -21.79
C LYS A 212 6.00 -16.39 -22.31
N LYS A 213 6.60 -15.23 -22.00
CA LYS A 213 7.95 -14.84 -22.44
C LYS A 213 9.11 -15.49 -21.66
N LEU A 214 8.83 -16.26 -20.61
CA LEU A 214 9.85 -16.95 -19.80
C LEU A 214 9.84 -18.48 -19.99
N ILE A 215 8.98 -18.99 -20.89
CA ILE A 215 8.79 -20.43 -21.14
C ILE A 215 9.21 -20.83 -22.57
N ASP A 216 9.62 -19.87 -23.40
CA ASP A 216 10.30 -20.09 -24.69
C ASP A 216 11.79 -19.78 -24.56
#